data_AF-A0A6P0VCV5-F1
#
_entry.id   AF-A0A6P0VCV5-F1
#
_cell.length_a   1.000
_cell.length_b   1.000
_cell.length_c   1.000
_cell.angle_alpha   90.00
_cell.angle_beta   90.00
_cell.angle_gamma   90.00
#
_symmetry.space_group_name_H-M   'P 1'
#
loop_
_entity.id
_entity.type
_entity.pdbx_description
1 polymer ?
#
loop_
_entity_poly.entity_id
_entity_poly.type
_entity_poly.pdbx_seq_one_letter_code
_entity_poly.pdbx_strand_id
1 'polypeptide(L)'
;MTTEPIVESGMRFGPYPEGHCFHIEQSKTYQRIKKDQVKIAEFLLYRNTNPPTLLIIEAKSSSPRPETQPDFDEFIAEIQEKFSNTLHLFIATRLKRHPTWSECSEIFQNIDLEIGGFRLILIINGHQEEWLPPLQDALRQALKPIVKIWNLESPSVAVMNEDMAQEQGIIEVAE
;
A
#
# COMPACT_ATOMS: atom_id res chain seq x y z
N MET A 1 10.08 5.33 -13.04
CA MET A 1 9.27 4.09 -13.03
C MET A 1 10.22 2.93 -13.14
N THR A 2 9.96 1.85 -12.40
CA THR A 2 10.83 0.67 -12.39
C THR A 2 10.06 -0.53 -12.92
N THR A 3 10.69 -1.27 -13.83
CA THR A 3 10.31 -2.65 -14.15
C THR A 3 11.10 -3.64 -13.30
N GLU A 4 12.18 -3.17 -12.65
CA GLU A 4 12.92 -3.96 -11.67
C GLU A 4 12.03 -4.24 -10.46
N PRO A 5 12.05 -5.47 -9.94
CA PRO A 5 11.34 -5.84 -8.73
C PRO A 5 11.75 -4.99 -7.53
N ILE A 6 10.78 -4.74 -6.64
CA ILE A 6 11.04 -4.12 -5.35
C ILE A 6 11.34 -5.23 -4.35
N VAL A 7 12.51 -5.19 -3.72
CA VAL A 7 12.88 -6.12 -2.65
C VAL A 7 12.65 -5.41 -1.32
N GLU A 8 11.65 -5.86 -0.57
CA GLU A 8 11.26 -5.23 0.70
C GLU A 8 10.79 -6.29 1.70
N SER A 9 11.17 -6.15 2.97
CA SER A 9 10.75 -7.06 4.06
C SER A 9 11.01 -8.57 3.79
N GLY A 10 12.05 -8.88 3.02
CA GLY A 10 12.40 -10.26 2.64
C GLY A 10 11.52 -10.84 1.53
N MET A 11 10.72 -10.02 0.84
CA MET A 11 9.87 -10.40 -0.27
C MET A 11 10.29 -9.66 -1.56
N ARG A 12 9.97 -10.25 -2.72
CA ARG A 12 10.25 -9.67 -4.04
C ARG A 12 8.96 -9.36 -4.78
N PHE A 13 8.67 -8.08 -4.95
CA PHE A 13 7.45 -7.54 -5.56
C PHE A 13 7.67 -7.23 -7.04
N GLY A 14 6.85 -7.81 -7.91
CA GLY A 14 7.06 -7.75 -9.36
C GLY A 14 8.07 -8.79 -9.85
N PRO A 15 8.58 -8.67 -11.10
CA PRO A 15 8.51 -7.50 -11.95
C PRO A 15 7.08 -7.17 -12.39
N TYR A 16 6.78 -5.88 -12.51
CA TYR A 16 5.47 -5.40 -12.97
C TYR A 16 5.59 -4.81 -14.37
N PRO A 17 4.49 -4.79 -15.16
CA PRO A 17 4.48 -4.10 -16.44
C PRO A 17 4.91 -2.63 -16.28
N GLU A 18 5.57 -2.10 -17.30
CA GLU A 18 6.05 -0.73 -17.28
C GLU A 18 4.92 0.25 -16.96
N GLY A 19 5.17 1.15 -16.02
CA GLY A 19 4.19 2.16 -15.60
C GLY A 19 3.11 1.66 -14.63
N HIS A 20 3.03 0.36 -14.32
CA HIS A 20 2.02 -0.16 -13.39
C HIS A 20 2.42 -0.03 -11.91
N CYS A 21 3.71 0.14 -11.60
CA CYS A 21 4.19 0.27 -10.23
C CYS A 21 4.80 1.66 -9.99
N PHE A 22 4.31 2.34 -8.95
CA PHE A 22 4.87 3.60 -8.47
C PHE A 22 5.48 3.40 -7.08
N HIS A 23 6.82 3.33 -7.03
CA HIS A 23 7.59 3.20 -5.79
C HIS A 23 7.58 4.53 -5.01
N ILE A 24 6.47 4.79 -4.32
CA ILE A 24 6.22 6.09 -3.70
C ILE A 24 7.20 6.40 -2.57
N GLU A 25 7.71 5.38 -1.86
CA GLU A 25 8.75 5.55 -0.84
C GLU A 25 10.08 6.09 -1.38
N GLN A 26 10.33 5.86 -2.67
CA GLN A 26 11.51 6.37 -3.39
C GLN A 26 11.18 7.60 -4.27
N SER A 27 9.95 8.11 -4.22
CA SER A 27 9.52 9.23 -5.05
C SER A 27 10.24 10.54 -4.69
N LYS A 28 10.53 11.36 -5.70
CA LYS A 28 11.09 12.70 -5.53
C LYS A 28 10.18 13.59 -4.69
N THR A 29 8.86 13.43 -4.84
CA THR A 29 7.87 14.14 -4.00
C THR A 29 8.07 13.78 -2.54
N TYR A 30 8.15 12.49 -2.20
CA TYR A 30 8.35 12.07 -0.83
C TYR A 30 9.69 12.53 -0.26
N GLN A 31 10.79 12.42 -1.01
CA GLN A 31 12.11 12.88 -0.56
C GLN A 31 12.15 14.36 -0.14
N ARG A 32 11.24 15.19 -0.69
CA ARG A 32 11.11 16.61 -0.34
C ARG A 32 10.36 16.84 0.97
N ILE A 33 9.40 15.98 1.31
CA ILE A 33 8.54 16.12 2.50
C ILE A 33 8.92 15.18 3.65
N LYS A 34 9.76 14.17 3.40
CA LYS A 34 10.18 13.16 4.41
C LYS A 34 10.83 13.78 5.64
N LYS A 35 11.43 14.97 5.50
CA LYS A 35 12.04 15.72 6.62
C LYS A 35 11.04 16.06 7.72
N ASP A 36 9.75 16.08 7.41
CA ASP A 36 8.66 16.41 8.34
C ASP A 36 8.05 15.16 9.01
N GLN A 37 8.82 14.05 9.09
CA GLN A 37 8.43 12.79 9.74
C GLN A 37 7.20 12.08 9.15
N VAL A 38 6.82 12.41 7.90
CA VAL A 38 5.70 11.74 7.22
C VAL A 38 6.05 10.27 6.96
N LYS A 39 5.29 9.34 7.55
CA LYS A 39 5.36 7.91 7.21
C LYS A 39 4.50 7.63 5.98
N ILE A 40 5.02 6.86 5.03
CA ILE A 40 4.27 6.38 3.85
C ILE A 40 4.48 4.89 3.64
N ALA A 41 3.60 4.29 2.85
CA ALA A 41 3.70 2.91 2.40
C ALA A 41 4.74 2.79 1.28
N GLU A 42 5.09 1.55 0.96
CA GLU A 42 6.19 1.23 0.06
C GLU A 42 5.89 1.67 -1.37
N PHE A 43 4.78 1.19 -1.95
CA PHE A 43 4.45 1.47 -3.34
C PHE A 43 2.96 1.38 -3.66
N LEU A 44 2.59 1.94 -4.82
CA LEU A 44 1.28 1.76 -5.43
C LEU A 44 1.39 0.83 -6.63
N LEU A 45 0.44 -0.10 -6.76
CA LEU A 45 0.33 -1.02 -7.89
C LEU A 45 -1.01 -0.83 -8.60
N TYR A 46 -0.95 -0.56 -9.90
CA TYR A 46 -2.11 -0.50 -10.76
C TYR A 46 -2.52 -1.90 -11.25
N ARG A 47 -3.78 -2.24 -11.01
CA ARG A 47 -4.43 -3.44 -11.55
C ARG A 47 -5.45 -3.02 -12.60
N ASN A 48 -5.29 -3.57 -13.81
CA ASN A 48 -6.23 -3.41 -14.90
C ASN A 48 -7.46 -4.32 -14.70
N THR A 49 -8.24 -4.03 -13.65
CA THR A 49 -9.54 -4.63 -13.36
C THR A 49 -10.66 -3.76 -13.94
N ASN A 50 -11.92 -4.20 -13.83
CA ASN A 50 -13.08 -3.38 -14.17
C ASN A 50 -13.99 -3.22 -12.93
N PRO A 51 -13.98 -2.06 -12.25
CA PRO A 51 -13.18 -0.86 -12.54
C PRO A 51 -11.69 -1.05 -12.22
N PRO A 52 -10.77 -0.21 -12.76
CA PRO A 52 -9.36 -0.27 -12.42
C PRO A 52 -9.12 -0.08 -10.93
N THR A 53 -8.17 -0.81 -10.35
CA THR A 53 -7.90 -0.76 -8.90
C THR A 53 -6.46 -0.35 -8.63
N LEU A 54 -6.28 0.60 -7.72
CA LEU A 54 -4.99 0.95 -7.14
C LEU A 54 -4.80 0.22 -5.82
N LEU A 55 -3.76 -0.60 -5.74
CA LEU A 55 -3.32 -1.23 -4.50
C LEU A 55 -2.27 -0.33 -3.86
N ILE A 56 -2.47 0.06 -2.61
CA ILE A 56 -1.46 0.71 -1.77
C ILE A 56 -0.89 -0.39 -0.88
N ILE A 57 0.40 -0.68 -1.05
CA ILE A 57 1.04 -1.84 -0.44
C ILE A 57 2.05 -1.38 0.60
N GLU A 58 1.87 -1.89 1.81
CA GLU A 58 2.84 -1.87 2.90
C GLU A 58 3.35 -3.30 3.12
N ALA A 59 4.67 -3.45 3.25
CA ALA A 59 5.30 -4.74 3.51
C ALA A 59 6.00 -4.72 4.87
N LYS A 60 5.91 -5.81 5.63
CA LYS A 60 6.61 -6.00 6.91
C LYS A 60 7.23 -7.39 6.98
N SER A 61 8.36 -7.52 7.66
CA SER A 61 9.00 -8.82 7.93
C SER A 61 8.41 -9.53 9.15
N SER A 62 7.58 -8.83 9.94
CA SER A 62 6.96 -9.33 11.18
C SER A 62 5.90 -8.35 11.68
N SER A 63 5.06 -8.79 12.62
CA SER A 63 4.18 -7.93 13.42
C SER A 63 4.25 -8.32 14.90
N PRO A 64 3.95 -7.38 15.82
CA PRO A 64 3.66 -7.71 17.20
C PRO A 64 2.41 -8.61 17.30
N ARG A 65 2.24 -9.27 18.45
CA ARG A 65 1.04 -10.07 18.74
C ARG A 65 -0.01 -9.18 19.42
N PRO A 66 -1.32 -9.48 19.28
CA PRO A 66 -2.37 -8.69 19.92
C PRO A 66 -2.19 -8.51 21.44
N GLU A 67 -1.54 -9.46 22.11
CA GLU A 67 -1.28 -9.44 23.55
C GLU A 67 -0.08 -8.55 23.94
N THR A 68 0.79 -8.17 23.01
CA THR A 68 1.99 -7.36 23.28
C THR A 68 1.65 -5.87 23.19
N GLN A 69 0.91 -5.36 24.17
CA GLN A 69 0.59 -3.94 24.28
C GLN A 69 1.69 -3.16 25.02
N PRO A 70 2.04 -1.92 24.61
CA PRO A 70 1.38 -1.10 23.58
C PRO A 70 1.85 -1.38 22.14
N ASP A 71 2.85 -2.25 21.94
CA ASP A 71 3.51 -2.45 20.64
C ASP A 71 2.52 -2.80 19.51
N PHE A 72 1.47 -3.58 19.80
CA PHE A 72 0.44 -3.89 18.82
C PHE A 72 -0.36 -2.67 18.38
N ASP A 73 -0.84 -1.86 19.33
CA ASP A 73 -1.61 -0.66 19.01
C ASP A 73 -0.75 0.38 18.26
N GLU A 74 0.53 0.53 18.64
CA GLU A 74 1.48 1.40 17.95
C GLU A 74 1.76 0.92 16.51
N PHE A 75 1.89 -0.40 16.32
CA PHE A 75 2.04 -0.98 14.98
C PHE A 75 0.82 -0.69 14.11
N ILE A 76 -0.40 -0.92 14.62
CA ILE A 76 -1.63 -0.65 13.86
C ILE A 76 -1.77 0.83 13.53
N ALA A 77 -1.44 1.73 14.47
CA ALA A 77 -1.44 3.17 14.25
C ALA A 77 -0.42 3.60 13.18
N GLU A 78 0.79 3.02 13.18
CA GLU A 78 1.79 3.27 12.14
C GLU A 78 1.28 2.85 10.76
N ILE A 79 0.72 1.65 10.62
CA ILE A 79 0.22 1.18 9.33
C ILE A 79 -0.96 2.04 8.84
N GLN A 80 -1.85 2.43 9.75
CA GLN A 80 -2.96 3.34 9.45
C GLN A 80 -2.44 4.70 8.95
N GLU A 81 -1.44 5.27 9.62
CA GLU A 81 -0.78 6.53 9.22
C GLU A 81 -0.15 6.39 7.83
N LYS A 82 0.62 5.33 7.59
CA LYS A 82 1.26 5.07 6.30
C LYS A 82 0.26 4.99 5.15
N PHE A 83 -0.84 4.25 5.31
CA PHE A 83 -1.88 4.17 4.28
C PHE A 83 -2.57 5.50 4.03
N SER A 84 -2.97 6.19 5.09
CA SER A 84 -3.63 7.50 5.00
C SER A 84 -2.75 8.52 4.27
N ASN A 85 -1.49 8.66 4.71
CA ASN A 85 -0.54 9.59 4.13
C ASN A 85 -0.23 9.25 2.68
N THR A 86 -0.12 7.96 2.34
CA THR A 86 0.12 7.52 0.96
C THR A 86 -1.03 7.88 0.03
N LEU A 87 -2.27 7.62 0.48
CA LEU A 87 -3.46 7.99 -0.27
C LEU A 87 -3.53 9.51 -0.47
N HIS A 88 -3.32 10.30 0.58
CA HIS A 88 -3.29 11.77 0.49
C HIS A 88 -2.17 12.28 -0.43
N LEU A 89 -0.96 11.72 -0.32
CA LEU A 89 0.18 12.13 -1.13
C LEU A 89 -0.02 11.80 -2.60
N PHE A 90 -0.55 10.62 -2.91
CA PHE A 90 -0.91 10.24 -4.26
C PHE A 90 -1.90 11.24 -4.86
N ILE A 91 -2.96 11.58 -4.12
CA ILE A 91 -3.98 12.52 -4.59
C ILE A 91 -3.44 13.95 -4.70
N ALA A 92 -2.62 14.41 -3.76
CA ALA A 92 -1.93 15.70 -3.86
C ALA A 92 -1.04 15.76 -5.11
N THR A 93 -0.37 14.66 -5.43
CA THR A 93 0.43 14.49 -6.65
C THR A 93 -0.46 14.54 -7.90
N ARG A 94 -1.61 13.84 -7.91
CA ARG A 94 -2.61 13.88 -8.99
C ARG A 94 -3.17 15.28 -9.22
N LEU A 95 -3.39 16.03 -8.15
CA LEU A 95 -3.84 17.43 -8.15
C LEU A 95 -2.71 18.43 -8.48
N LYS A 96 -1.51 17.93 -8.83
CA LYS A 96 -0.33 18.73 -9.21
C LYS A 96 0.10 19.73 -8.14
N ARG A 97 -0.14 19.41 -6.86
CA ARG A 97 0.26 20.24 -5.71
C ARG A 97 1.77 20.27 -5.49
N HIS A 98 2.48 19.25 -5.94
CA HIS A 98 3.92 19.14 -5.87
C HIS A 98 4.55 19.34 -7.26
N PRO A 99 5.68 20.06 -7.40
CA PRO A 99 6.30 20.32 -8.70
C PRO A 99 6.85 19.04 -9.38
N THR A 100 7.01 17.97 -8.62
CA THR A 100 7.47 16.64 -9.06
C THR A 100 6.33 15.73 -9.52
N TRP A 101 5.11 16.25 -9.67
CA TRP A 101 3.89 15.47 -9.97
C TRP A 101 4.00 14.54 -11.19
N SER A 102 4.82 14.90 -12.18
CA SER A 102 5.01 14.14 -13.41
C SER A 102 5.92 12.92 -13.27
N GLU A 103 6.38 12.58 -12.06
CA GLU A 103 7.24 11.42 -11.82
C GLU A 103 6.53 10.06 -11.88
N CYS A 104 5.21 10.04 -11.64
CA CYS A 104 4.39 8.85 -11.80
C CYS A 104 4.06 8.63 -13.29
N SER A 105 3.80 7.39 -13.73
CA SER A 105 3.51 7.12 -15.15
C SER A 105 2.23 7.78 -15.63
N GLU A 106 2.06 7.85 -16.95
CA GLU A 106 0.80 8.29 -17.56
C GLU A 106 -0.41 7.48 -17.08
N ILE A 107 -0.26 6.19 -16.76
CA ILE A 107 -1.32 5.38 -16.15
C ILE A 107 -1.79 6.06 -14.86
N PHE A 108 -0.89 6.26 -13.90
CA PHE A 108 -1.24 6.94 -12.64
C PHE A 108 -1.75 8.37 -12.88
N GLN A 109 -1.19 9.09 -13.84
CA GLN A 109 -1.62 10.45 -14.20
C GLN A 109 -2.97 10.54 -14.91
N ASN A 110 -3.51 9.44 -15.41
CA ASN A 110 -4.76 9.41 -16.17
C ASN A 110 -5.81 8.48 -15.56
N ILE A 111 -5.52 7.84 -14.43
CA ILE A 111 -6.55 7.11 -13.66
C ILE A 111 -7.70 8.06 -13.37
N ASP A 112 -8.88 7.59 -13.75
CA ASP A 112 -10.15 8.15 -13.34
C ASP A 112 -10.36 7.85 -11.85
N LEU A 113 -10.28 8.89 -11.03
CA LEU A 113 -10.41 8.79 -9.58
C LEU A 113 -11.88 8.69 -9.13
N GLU A 114 -12.83 8.96 -10.02
CA GLU A 114 -14.26 8.77 -9.74
C GLU A 114 -14.63 7.29 -9.80
N ILE A 115 -14.06 6.58 -10.78
CA ILE A 115 -14.38 5.17 -11.05
C ILE A 115 -13.36 4.21 -10.40
N GLY A 116 -12.10 4.64 -10.28
CA GLY A 116 -11.01 3.81 -9.80
C GLY A 116 -11.15 3.40 -8.33
N GLY A 117 -11.05 2.10 -8.06
CA GLY A 117 -11.05 1.56 -6.70
C GLY A 117 -9.69 1.73 -6.01
N PHE A 118 -9.70 1.81 -4.67
CA PHE A 118 -8.49 1.74 -3.84
C PHE A 118 -8.55 0.55 -2.90
N ARG A 119 -7.44 -0.17 -2.76
CA ARG A 119 -7.25 -1.19 -1.73
C ARG A 119 -5.98 -0.92 -0.93
N LEU A 120 -6.08 -1.01 0.38
CA LEU A 120 -5.01 -0.86 1.35
C LEU A 120 -4.58 -2.26 1.78
N ILE A 121 -3.34 -2.64 1.47
CA ILE A 121 -2.87 -4.02 1.66
C ILE A 121 -1.61 -4.01 2.52
N LEU A 122 -1.69 -4.67 3.67
CA LEU A 122 -0.52 -5.02 4.48
C LEU A 122 -0.11 -6.46 4.16
N ILE A 123 1.15 -6.66 3.79
CA ILE A 123 1.73 -7.96 3.52
C ILE A 123 2.81 -8.24 4.56
N ILE A 124 2.71 -9.39 5.25
CA ILE A 124 3.66 -9.75 6.31
C ILE A 124 4.32 -11.08 5.97
N ASN A 125 5.64 -11.06 5.84
CA ASN A 125 6.44 -12.24 5.52
C ASN A 125 6.49 -13.23 6.70
N GLY A 126 6.34 -14.52 6.42
CA GLY A 126 6.46 -15.62 7.38
C GLY A 126 5.24 -15.83 8.28
N HIS A 127 4.13 -15.15 8.02
CA HIS A 127 2.90 -15.28 8.82
C HIS A 127 2.04 -16.44 8.35
N GLN A 128 1.50 -17.21 9.31
CA GLN A 128 0.47 -18.20 9.03
C GLN A 128 -0.89 -17.52 8.86
N GLU A 129 -1.76 -18.07 8.02
CA GLU A 129 -3.10 -17.52 7.77
C GLU A 129 -3.90 -17.31 9.06
N GLU A 130 -3.77 -18.21 10.02
CA GLU A 130 -4.43 -18.14 11.34
C GLU A 130 -3.99 -16.95 12.20
N TRP A 131 -2.85 -16.32 11.91
CA TRP A 131 -2.34 -15.14 12.64
C TRP A 131 -2.84 -13.81 12.05
N LEU A 132 -3.42 -13.84 10.84
CA LEU A 132 -3.87 -12.64 10.13
C LEU A 132 -5.17 -12.02 10.68
N PRO A 133 -6.18 -12.77 11.18
CA PRO A 133 -7.47 -12.19 11.57
C PRO A 133 -7.39 -11.06 12.60
N PRO A 134 -6.59 -11.15 13.69
CA PRO A 134 -6.48 -10.05 14.65
C PRO A 134 -5.94 -8.75 14.04
N LEU A 135 -4.94 -8.86 13.15
CA LEU A 135 -4.39 -7.72 12.41
C LEU A 135 -5.41 -7.14 11.43
N GLN A 136 -6.12 -8.03 10.73
CA GLN A 136 -7.15 -7.67 9.77
C GLN A 136 -8.30 -6.89 10.42
N ASP A 137 -8.76 -7.32 11.59
CA ASP A 137 -9.84 -6.66 12.32
C ASP A 137 -9.39 -5.32 12.91
N ALA A 138 -8.20 -5.28 13.52
CA ALA A 138 -7.62 -4.05 14.06
C ALA A 138 -7.41 -2.99 12.97
N LEU A 139 -6.85 -3.36 11.81
CA LEU A 139 -6.67 -2.44 10.69
C LEU A 139 -7.99 -1.99 10.08
N ARG A 140 -8.98 -2.88 9.93
CA ARG A 140 -10.32 -2.48 9.47
C ARG A 140 -10.95 -1.44 10.38
N GLN A 141 -10.79 -1.61 11.69
CA GLN A 141 -11.31 -0.66 12.67
C GLN A 141 -10.56 0.68 12.61
N ALA A 142 -9.22 0.64 12.57
CA ALA A 142 -8.38 1.84 12.52
C ALA A 142 -8.57 2.65 11.22
N LEU A 143 -8.76 1.96 10.08
CA LEU A 143 -8.96 2.58 8.77
C LEU A 143 -10.42 2.90 8.45
N LYS A 144 -11.37 2.56 9.33
CA LYS A 144 -12.79 2.84 9.15
C LYS A 144 -13.09 4.30 8.77
N PRO A 145 -12.46 5.32 9.39
CA PRO A 145 -12.66 6.72 8.96
C PRO A 145 -12.23 6.96 7.52
N ILE A 146 -11.06 6.43 7.10
CA ILE A 146 -10.55 6.56 5.73
C ILE A 146 -11.50 5.88 4.75
N VAL A 147 -11.90 4.64 5.02
CA VAL A 147 -12.85 3.88 4.17
C VAL A 147 -14.17 4.64 4.01
N LYS A 148 -14.68 5.27 5.08
CA LYS A 148 -15.93 6.04 5.04
C LYS A 148 -15.79 7.37 4.30
N ILE A 149 -14.71 8.11 4.52
CA ILE A 149 -14.46 9.41 3.86
C ILE A 149 -14.28 9.21 2.36
N TRP A 150 -13.51 8.20 1.97
CA TRP A 150 -13.20 7.90 0.57
C TRP A 150 -14.26 7.03 -0.13
N ASN A 151 -15.30 6.61 0.59
CA ASN A 151 -16.34 5.71 0.08
C ASN A 151 -15.76 4.46 -0.62
N LEU A 152 -14.76 3.82 0.00
CA LEU A 152 -14.06 2.69 -0.60
C LEU A 152 -14.94 1.42 -0.59
N GLU A 153 -15.02 0.75 -1.74
CA GLU A 153 -15.75 -0.51 -1.88
C GLU A 153 -15.12 -1.65 -1.06
N SER A 154 -15.96 -2.53 -0.52
CA SER A 154 -15.48 -3.70 0.21
C SER A 154 -15.13 -4.85 -0.76
N PRO A 155 -14.00 -5.57 -0.57
CA PRO A 155 -12.98 -5.35 0.45
C PRO A 155 -11.95 -4.27 0.05
N SER A 156 -11.78 -3.24 0.88
CA SER A 156 -10.82 -2.14 0.69
C SER A 156 -9.60 -2.20 1.61
N VAL A 157 -9.61 -3.05 2.63
CA VAL A 157 -8.50 -3.28 3.56
C VAL A 157 -8.24 -4.77 3.64
N ALA A 158 -7.01 -5.19 3.35
CA ALA A 158 -6.57 -6.58 3.41
C ALA A 158 -5.25 -6.72 4.17
N VAL A 159 -5.15 -7.80 4.95
CA VAL A 159 -3.90 -8.27 5.55
C VAL A 159 -3.66 -9.66 5.01
N MET A 160 -2.46 -9.92 4.51
CA MET A 160 -2.10 -11.19 3.90
C MET A 160 -0.64 -11.55 4.15
N ASN A 161 -0.31 -12.82 3.99
CA ASN A 161 1.07 -13.30 3.99
C ASN A 161 1.62 -13.35 2.56
N GLU A 162 2.86 -13.83 2.41
CA GLU A 162 3.54 -13.99 1.15
C GLU A 162 2.84 -14.96 0.20
N ASP A 163 2.30 -16.08 0.69
CA ASP A 163 1.62 -17.09 -0.13
C ASP A 163 0.36 -16.51 -0.79
N MET A 164 -0.49 -15.86 0.00
CA MET A 164 -1.68 -15.16 -0.50
C MET A 164 -1.32 -14.02 -1.48
N ALA A 165 -0.21 -13.32 -1.23
CA ALA A 165 0.28 -12.27 -2.12
C ALA A 165 0.86 -12.83 -3.44
N GLN A 166 1.45 -14.02 -3.42
CA GLN A 166 1.86 -14.76 -4.62
C GLN A 166 0.65 -15.22 -5.43
N GLU A 167 -0.38 -15.77 -4.79
CA GLU A 167 -1.63 -16.16 -5.46
C GLU A 167 -2.31 -14.99 -6.17
N GLN A 168 -2.18 -13.78 -5.62
CA GLN A 168 -2.69 -12.54 -6.23
C GLN A 168 -1.72 -11.92 -7.25
N GLY A 169 -0.58 -12.54 -7.51
CA GLY A 169 0.47 -12.05 -8.41
C GLY A 169 1.01 -10.67 -7.99
N ILE A 170 1.08 -10.41 -6.68
CA ILE A 170 1.75 -9.23 -6.09
C ILE A 170 3.23 -9.55 -5.88
N ILE A 171 3.53 -10.75 -5.37
CA ILE A 171 4.88 -11.25 -5.16
C ILE A 171 5.19 -12.31 -6.22
N GLU A 172 6.44 -12.40 -6.64
CA GLU A 172 6.91 -13.48 -7.52
C GLU A 172 7.00 -14.81 -6.75
N VAL A 173 6.61 -15.91 -7.39
CA VAL A 173 6.81 -17.24 -6.80
C VAL A 173 8.31 -17.48 -6.73
N ALA A 174 8.84 -17.80 -5.53
CA ALA A 174 10.22 -18.23 -5.41
C ALA A 174 10.38 -19.58 -6.14
N GLU A 175 11.23 -19.61 -7.18
CA GLU A 175 11.62 -20.86 -7.87
C GLU A 175 12.38 -21.82 -6.94
#